data_AF-A0A4V2HV73-F1
#
_entry.id   AF-A0A4V2HV73-F1
#
_cell.length_a   1.000
_cell.length_b   1.000
_cell.length_c   1.000
_cell.angle_alpha   90.00
_cell.angle_beta   90.00
_cell.angle_gamma   90.00
#
_symmetry.space_group_name_H-M   'P 1'
#
loop_
_entity.id
_entity.type
_entity.pdbx_description
1 polymer ?
#
loop_
_entity_poly.entity_id
_entity_poly.type
_entity_poly.pdbx_seq_one_letter_code
_entity_poly.pdbx_strand_id
1 'polypeptide(L)'
;MIVLNYHELVEASPSNAWCLTHETFDAHLALCGDRLVSPQYFLEHCPNPKARHTGSVLLTFDDGCLSDYTHVYARYVKTGRIPGFMSFIPVDFVGSPGRMSWEMIEELGRNGVAIGSHGMAHVDLTTVSDVELGRELMVSKSMLEDRLGQQVTLFAFPYGRFSRRVWDAALKAGYTHLFTIQLGHHRGFEPFLYSRLCLTNSMDADYMRQHLRDPDAMRGVAWRVSTRLGLYRQLMRWRHR
;
A
#
# COMPACT_ATOMS: atom_id res chain seq x y z
N MET A 1 8.48 -0.98 11.19
CA MET A 1 8.91 -1.06 9.78
C MET A 1 8.31 0.13 9.04
N ILE A 2 8.97 0.68 8.04
CA ILE A 2 8.41 1.76 7.21
C ILE A 2 7.74 1.08 6.00
N VAL A 3 6.51 1.47 5.68
CA VAL A 3 5.80 0.99 4.49
C VAL A 3 5.46 2.20 3.64
N LEU A 4 6.01 2.24 2.44
CA LEU A 4 5.83 3.32 1.47
C LEU A 4 4.73 2.92 0.49
N ASN A 5 3.83 3.85 0.18
CA ASN A 5 2.72 3.66 -0.75
C ASN A 5 2.85 4.65 -1.92
N TYR A 6 3.25 4.11 -3.05
CA TYR A 6 3.31 4.78 -4.35
C TYR A 6 2.06 4.45 -5.16
N HIS A 7 1.84 5.21 -6.24
CA HIS A 7 0.80 4.92 -7.23
C HIS A 7 1.44 4.87 -8.62
N GLU A 8 1.30 5.93 -9.42
CA GLU A 8 1.84 5.98 -10.78
C GLU A 8 3.20 6.66 -10.83
N LEU A 9 4.13 6.10 -11.61
CA LEU A 9 5.43 6.69 -11.89
C LEU A 9 5.50 7.18 -13.33
N VAL A 10 5.78 8.46 -13.50
CA VAL A 10 5.76 9.17 -14.80
C VAL A 10 7.13 9.75 -15.15
N GLU A 11 7.36 10.08 -16.42
CA GLU A 11 8.64 10.66 -16.86
C GLU A 11 8.77 12.15 -16.52
N ALA A 12 7.67 12.92 -16.67
CA ALA A 12 7.67 14.37 -16.50
C ALA A 12 6.85 14.81 -15.29
N SER A 13 7.08 16.03 -14.82
CA SER A 13 6.45 16.61 -13.62
C SER A 13 4.92 16.42 -13.63
N PRO A 14 4.38 15.59 -12.71
CA PRO A 14 2.97 15.26 -12.75
C PRO A 14 2.10 16.39 -12.21
N SER A 15 0.99 16.68 -12.90
CA SER A 15 -0.09 17.53 -12.37
C SER A 15 -0.91 16.82 -11.29
N ASN A 16 -0.98 15.48 -11.35
CA ASN A 16 -1.63 14.65 -10.34
C ASN A 16 -0.71 14.50 -9.12
N ALA A 17 -1.23 14.88 -7.94
CA ALA A 17 -0.50 14.85 -6.69
C ALA A 17 -0.03 13.45 -6.26
N TRP A 18 -0.67 12.38 -6.76
CA TRP A 18 -0.34 10.99 -6.40
C TRP A 18 0.65 10.32 -7.34
N CYS A 19 1.10 11.01 -8.38
CA CYS A 19 2.14 10.50 -9.27
C CYS A 19 3.52 10.98 -8.80
N LEU A 20 4.56 10.20 -9.08
CA LEU A 20 5.95 10.60 -8.87
C LEU A 20 6.74 10.53 -10.17
N THR A 21 7.76 11.35 -10.33
CA THR A 21 8.68 11.18 -11.46
C THR A 21 9.58 9.96 -11.24
N HIS A 22 10.04 9.36 -12.34
CA HIS A 22 11.04 8.28 -12.30
C HIS A 22 12.31 8.73 -11.56
N GLU A 23 12.75 9.97 -11.79
CA GLU A 23 13.92 10.57 -11.12
C GLU A 23 13.75 10.66 -9.60
N THR A 24 12.60 11.14 -9.13
CA THR A 24 12.33 11.22 -7.68
C THR A 24 12.24 9.83 -7.07
N PHE A 25 11.63 8.87 -7.76
CA PHE A 25 11.57 7.49 -7.31
C PHE A 25 12.98 6.86 -7.21
N ASP A 26 13.85 7.08 -8.19
CA ASP A 26 15.26 6.65 -8.15
C ASP A 26 16.00 7.24 -6.94
N ALA A 27 15.79 8.53 -6.66
CA ALA A 27 16.37 9.18 -5.49
C ALA A 27 15.86 8.56 -4.17
N HIS A 28 14.57 8.21 -4.10
CA HIS A 28 14.01 7.50 -2.94
C HIS A 28 14.64 6.11 -2.76
N LEU A 29 14.79 5.33 -3.83
CA LEU A 29 15.41 4.01 -3.77
C LEU A 29 16.86 4.10 -3.30
N ALA A 30 17.62 5.07 -3.80
CA ALA A 30 19.01 5.30 -3.37
C ALA A 30 19.12 5.62 -1.87
N LEU A 31 18.17 6.37 -1.31
CA LEU A 31 18.11 6.68 0.12
C LEU A 31 17.67 5.47 0.97
N CYS A 32 16.80 4.61 0.43
CA CYS A 32 16.37 3.40 1.14
C CYS A 32 17.50 2.37 1.20
N GLY A 33 18.25 2.18 0.11
CA GLY A 33 19.42 1.32 0.05
C GLY A 33 19.17 -0.10 0.55
N ASP A 34 20.05 -0.59 1.43
CA ASP A 34 20.01 -1.90 2.06
C ASP A 34 18.84 -2.12 3.04
N ARG A 35 18.07 -1.06 3.33
CA ARG A 35 16.88 -1.14 4.20
C ARG A 35 15.68 -1.72 3.46
N LEU A 36 15.71 -1.77 2.13
CA LEU A 36 14.62 -2.35 1.34
C LEU A 36 14.47 -3.83 1.66
N VAL A 37 13.24 -4.27 1.91
CA VAL A 37 12.92 -5.67 2.22
C VAL A 37 11.88 -6.22 1.25
N SER A 38 11.95 -7.54 0.99
CA SER A 38 10.97 -8.23 0.16
C SER A 38 9.59 -8.29 0.85
N PRO A 39 8.50 -8.46 0.08
CA PRO A 39 7.19 -8.74 0.64
C PRO A 39 7.18 -9.95 1.57
N GLN A 40 7.91 -11.02 1.22
CA GLN A 40 8.01 -12.21 2.05
C GLN A 40 8.65 -11.90 3.41
N TYR A 41 9.78 -11.19 3.41
CA TYR A 41 10.44 -10.78 4.66
C TYR A 41 9.50 -9.95 5.53
N PHE A 42 8.75 -9.02 4.93
CA PHE A 42 7.74 -8.24 5.64
C PHE A 42 6.70 -9.14 6.32
N LEU A 43 6.09 -10.07 5.58
CA LEU A 43 5.01 -10.92 6.09
C LEU A 43 5.49 -11.87 7.20
N GLU A 44 6.73 -12.34 7.16
CA GLU A 44 7.32 -13.20 8.18
C GLU A 44 7.66 -12.46 9.49
N HIS A 45 7.99 -11.16 9.41
CA HIS A 45 8.54 -10.42 10.55
C HIS A 45 7.59 -9.37 11.14
N CYS A 46 6.64 -8.85 10.36
CA CYS A 46 5.74 -7.79 10.81
C CYS A 46 4.68 -8.22 11.84
N PRO A 47 4.18 -9.47 11.88
CA PRO A 47 3.26 -9.93 12.92
C PRO A 47 3.86 -10.00 14.33
N ASN A 48 5.17 -9.82 14.49
CA ASN A 48 5.85 -9.89 15.79
C ASN A 48 6.02 -8.49 16.43
N PRO A 49 5.19 -8.11 17.41
CA PRO A 49 5.28 -6.80 18.08
C PRO A 49 6.55 -6.60 18.92
N LYS A 50 7.33 -7.66 19.16
CA LYS A 50 8.63 -7.60 19.85
C LYS A 50 9.81 -7.50 18.88
N ALA A 51 9.59 -7.63 17.56
CA ALA A 51 10.64 -7.47 16.58
C ALA A 51 11.15 -6.03 16.64
N ARG A 52 12.44 -5.85 16.96
CA ARG A 52 13.11 -4.55 16.85
C ARG A 52 13.03 -4.12 15.39
N HIS A 53 12.20 -3.14 15.08
CA HIS A 53 12.07 -2.63 13.72
C HIS A 53 13.35 -1.84 13.37
N THR A 54 14.26 -2.49 12.67
CA THR A 54 15.59 -2.02 12.25
C THR A 54 15.56 -0.90 11.20
N GLY A 55 14.43 -0.21 11.03
CA GLY A 55 14.25 0.78 9.98
C GLY A 55 14.16 0.19 8.57
N SER A 56 13.81 -1.08 8.44
CA SER A 56 13.46 -1.72 7.16
C SER A 56 12.31 -1.00 6.46
N VAL A 57 12.33 -1.02 5.13
CA VAL A 57 11.43 -0.31 4.23
C VAL A 57 10.78 -1.29 3.25
N LEU A 58 9.46 -1.39 3.27
CA LEU A 58 8.69 -2.12 2.27
C LEU A 58 8.13 -1.13 1.24
N LEU A 59 8.24 -1.49 -0.05
CA LEU A 59 7.60 -0.78 -1.15
C LEU A 59 6.23 -1.39 -1.46
N THR A 60 5.22 -0.53 -1.55
CA THR A 60 3.88 -0.90 -2.00
C THR A 60 3.39 0.07 -3.06
N PHE A 61 2.61 -0.44 -4.02
CA PHE A 61 2.02 0.30 -5.12
C PHE A 61 0.52 0.01 -5.15
N ASP A 62 -0.28 1.07 -5.27
CA ASP A 62 -1.73 0.95 -5.44
C ASP A 62 -2.12 1.19 -6.90
N ASP A 63 -3.38 0.88 -7.22
CA ASP A 63 -4.07 1.12 -8.48
C ASP A 63 -3.67 0.26 -9.68
N GLY A 64 -2.68 -0.61 -9.56
CA GLY A 64 -2.26 -1.48 -10.66
C GLY A 64 -1.77 -0.69 -11.89
N CYS A 65 -1.07 0.42 -11.64
CA CYS A 65 -0.53 1.30 -12.68
C CYS A 65 0.43 0.55 -13.61
N LEU A 66 0.41 0.87 -14.91
CA LEU A 66 1.31 0.26 -15.89
C LEU A 66 2.79 0.43 -15.53
N SER A 67 3.14 1.53 -14.86
CA SER A 67 4.49 1.82 -14.37
C SER A 67 5.03 0.78 -13.39
N ASP A 68 4.17 0.09 -12.63
CA ASP A 68 4.58 -0.99 -11.73
C ASP A 68 5.30 -2.10 -12.52
N TYR A 69 4.78 -2.40 -13.72
CA TYR A 69 5.36 -3.40 -14.61
C TYR A 69 6.51 -2.84 -15.46
N THR A 70 6.25 -1.77 -16.20
CA THR A 70 7.17 -1.28 -17.24
C THR A 70 8.38 -0.54 -16.67
N HIS A 71 8.25 0.03 -15.47
CA HIS A 71 9.31 0.77 -14.82
C HIS A 71 9.84 0.00 -13.60
N VAL A 72 9.01 -0.27 -12.59
CA VAL A 72 9.47 -0.81 -11.30
C VAL A 72 9.98 -2.24 -11.45
N TYR A 73 9.13 -3.14 -11.94
CA TYR A 73 9.48 -4.54 -12.11
C TYR A 73 10.59 -4.74 -13.14
N ALA A 74 10.43 -4.18 -14.34
CA ALA A 74 11.37 -4.36 -15.44
C ALA A 74 12.77 -3.82 -15.14
N ARG A 75 12.90 -2.66 -14.47
CA ARG A 75 14.19 -2.02 -14.23
C ARG A 75 14.85 -2.44 -12.92
N TYR A 76 14.09 -2.71 -11.87
CA TYR A 76 14.65 -2.88 -10.53
C TYR A 76 14.48 -4.29 -9.96
N VAL A 77 13.34 -4.96 -10.19
CA VAL A 77 13.13 -6.33 -9.68
C VAL A 77 13.86 -7.34 -10.55
N LYS A 78 13.68 -7.31 -11.89
CA LYS A 78 14.37 -8.23 -12.81
C LYS A 78 15.89 -8.15 -12.74
N THR A 79 16.43 -7.00 -12.35
CA THR A 79 17.88 -6.76 -12.23
C THR A 79 18.42 -7.00 -10.81
N GLY A 80 17.56 -7.39 -9.86
CA GLY A 80 17.94 -7.64 -8.47
C GLY A 80 18.31 -6.37 -7.68
N ARG A 81 18.00 -5.18 -8.19
CA ARG A 81 18.29 -3.90 -7.52
C ARG A 81 17.35 -3.61 -6.35
N ILE A 82 16.12 -4.12 -6.40
CA ILE A 82 15.21 -4.12 -5.26
C ILE A 82 14.71 -5.55 -4.99
N PRO A 83 14.46 -5.94 -3.74
CA PRO A 83 14.11 -7.31 -3.36
C PRO A 83 12.65 -7.69 -3.66
N GLY A 84 11.86 -6.79 -4.23
CA GLY A 84 10.43 -6.97 -4.54
C GLY A 84 9.57 -5.84 -3.97
N PHE A 85 8.28 -5.88 -4.28
CA PHE A 85 7.27 -4.92 -3.80
C PHE A 85 5.89 -5.60 -3.71
N MET A 86 4.93 -4.95 -3.05
CA MET A 86 3.52 -5.35 -3.10
C MET A 86 2.76 -4.46 -4.09
N SER A 87 1.91 -5.04 -4.94
CA SER A 87 1.01 -4.28 -5.83
C SER A 87 -0.45 -4.60 -5.49
N PHE A 88 -1.25 -3.58 -5.21
CA PHE A 88 -2.67 -3.71 -4.86
C PHE A 88 -3.53 -3.36 -6.07
N ILE A 89 -4.30 -4.33 -6.54
CA ILE A 89 -4.99 -4.28 -7.84
C ILE A 89 -6.49 -4.03 -7.66
N PRO A 90 -7.04 -2.90 -8.15
CA PRO A 90 -8.46 -2.76 -8.37
C PRO A 90 -8.85 -3.49 -9.65
N VAL A 91 -9.64 -4.56 -9.51
CA VAL A 91 -9.84 -5.55 -10.58
C VAL A 91 -10.54 -4.96 -11.81
N ASP A 92 -11.48 -4.02 -11.64
CA ASP A 92 -12.17 -3.41 -12.78
C ASP A 92 -11.27 -2.49 -13.63
N PHE A 93 -10.08 -2.14 -13.13
CA PHE A 93 -9.13 -1.30 -13.86
C PHE A 93 -8.18 -2.11 -14.74
N VAL A 94 -8.07 -3.43 -14.54
CA VAL A 94 -7.10 -4.27 -15.24
C VAL A 94 -7.32 -4.22 -16.75
N GLY A 95 -6.24 -3.94 -17.50
CA GLY A 95 -6.25 -3.82 -18.95
C GLY A 95 -6.83 -2.50 -19.50
N SER A 96 -7.32 -1.60 -18.65
CA SER A 96 -7.71 -0.25 -19.08
C SER A 96 -6.48 0.62 -19.40
N PRO A 97 -6.62 1.74 -20.14
CA PRO A 97 -5.50 2.62 -20.47
C PRO A 97 -4.71 3.06 -19.23
N GLY A 98 -3.39 2.89 -19.25
CA GLY A 98 -2.51 3.22 -18.11
C GLY A 98 -2.48 2.18 -16.99
N ARG A 99 -3.16 1.05 -17.14
CA ARG A 99 -3.20 -0.03 -16.14
C ARG A 99 -2.55 -1.31 -16.68
N MET A 100 -2.04 -2.13 -15.76
CA MET A 100 -1.46 -3.42 -16.12
C MET A 100 -2.50 -4.35 -16.74
N SER A 101 -2.08 -5.21 -17.67
CA SER A 101 -2.89 -6.34 -18.11
C SER A 101 -2.81 -7.50 -17.13
N TRP A 102 -3.70 -8.48 -17.27
CA TRP A 102 -3.64 -9.69 -16.46
C TRP A 102 -2.35 -10.47 -16.64
N GLU A 103 -1.85 -10.57 -17.88
CA GLU A 103 -0.60 -11.27 -18.18
C GLU A 103 0.59 -10.63 -17.45
N MET A 104 0.59 -9.30 -17.36
CA MET A 104 1.58 -8.55 -16.58
C MET A 104 1.46 -8.89 -15.09
N ILE A 105 0.25 -8.84 -14.52
CA ILE A 105 -0.01 -9.15 -13.10
C ILE A 105 0.41 -10.59 -12.75
N GLU A 106 0.09 -11.55 -13.62
CA GLU A 106 0.47 -12.96 -13.47
C GLU A 106 2.00 -13.14 -13.56
N GLU A 107 2.69 -12.41 -14.44
CA GLU A 107 4.14 -12.41 -14.49
C GLU A 107 4.75 -11.82 -13.22
N LEU A 108 4.22 -10.70 -12.71
CA LEU A 108 4.66 -10.11 -11.45
C LEU A 108 4.56 -11.13 -10.30
N GLY A 109 3.39 -11.78 -10.15
CA GLY A 109 3.13 -12.76 -9.12
C GLY A 109 4.09 -13.96 -9.15
N ARG A 110 4.50 -14.41 -10.34
CA ARG A 110 5.48 -15.50 -10.50
C ARG A 110 6.92 -15.09 -10.16
N ASN A 111 7.22 -13.80 -10.13
CA ASN A 111 8.58 -13.27 -9.97
C ASN A 111 8.79 -12.50 -8.66
N GLY A 112 8.09 -12.91 -7.60
CA GLY A 112 8.34 -12.42 -6.23
C GLY A 112 7.74 -11.05 -5.90
N VAL A 113 6.92 -10.49 -6.79
CA VAL A 113 6.02 -9.37 -6.44
C VAL A 113 4.78 -9.97 -5.77
N ALA A 114 4.43 -9.47 -4.60
CA ALA A 114 3.22 -9.92 -3.91
C ALA A 114 2.01 -9.14 -4.41
N ILE A 115 1.01 -9.84 -4.93
CA ILE A 115 -0.22 -9.23 -5.44
C ILE A 115 -1.28 -9.23 -4.34
N GLY A 116 -1.85 -8.06 -4.08
CA GLY A 116 -2.96 -7.85 -3.17
C GLY A 116 -4.19 -7.30 -3.88
N SER A 117 -5.34 -7.38 -3.23
CA SER A 117 -6.57 -6.77 -3.75
C SER A 117 -6.70 -5.31 -3.32
N HIS A 118 -7.21 -4.48 -4.22
CA HIS A 118 -7.61 -3.10 -3.98
C HIS A 118 -9.09 -2.85 -4.28
N GLY A 119 -9.89 -3.91 -4.17
CA GLY A 119 -11.31 -3.89 -4.51
C GLY A 119 -11.60 -4.24 -5.96
N MET A 120 -12.83 -3.99 -6.38
CA MET A 120 -13.28 -4.08 -7.77
C MET A 120 -13.13 -2.71 -8.42
N ALA A 121 -13.98 -1.75 -8.02
CA ALA A 121 -14.15 -0.46 -8.69
C ALA A 121 -13.41 0.70 -7.99
N HIS A 122 -12.62 0.42 -6.96
CA HIS A 122 -11.89 1.43 -6.18
C HIS A 122 -12.81 2.51 -5.57
N VAL A 123 -13.84 2.06 -4.84
CA VAL A 123 -14.83 2.94 -4.17
C VAL A 123 -14.57 3.10 -2.67
N ASP A 124 -15.13 4.13 -2.06
CA ASP A 124 -15.11 4.27 -0.59
C ASP A 124 -15.99 3.21 0.06
N LEU A 125 -15.38 2.11 0.50
CA LEU A 125 -16.07 0.97 1.09
C LEU A 125 -16.90 1.31 2.33
N THR A 126 -16.66 2.47 2.95
CA THR A 126 -17.41 2.89 4.14
C THR A 126 -18.81 3.39 3.79
N THR A 127 -19.10 3.70 2.52
CA THR A 127 -20.36 4.29 2.06
C THR A 127 -21.23 3.32 1.27
N VAL A 128 -20.68 2.21 0.80
CA VAL A 128 -21.40 1.23 -0.04
C VAL A 128 -22.29 0.28 0.76
N SER A 129 -23.26 -0.36 0.11
CA SER A 129 -24.13 -1.37 0.72
C SER A 129 -23.36 -2.64 1.14
N ASP A 130 -23.99 -3.56 1.89
CA ASP A 130 -23.36 -4.84 2.23
C ASP A 130 -23.16 -5.75 1.00
N VAL A 131 -24.07 -5.68 0.04
CA VAL A 131 -23.96 -6.42 -1.23
C VAL A 131 -22.76 -5.92 -2.03
N GLU A 132 -22.64 -4.59 -2.16
CA GLU A 132 -21.52 -3.98 -2.88
C GLU A 132 -20.20 -4.20 -2.15
N LEU A 133 -20.19 -4.12 -0.81
CA LEU A 133 -19.01 -4.44 -0.01
C LEU A 133 -18.57 -5.90 -0.22
N GLY A 134 -19.53 -6.83 -0.32
CA GLY A 134 -19.26 -8.23 -0.65
C GLY A 134 -18.64 -8.39 -2.03
N ARG A 135 -19.16 -7.68 -3.04
CA ARG A 135 -18.58 -7.63 -4.39
C ARG A 135 -17.15 -7.11 -4.36
N GLU A 136 -16.95 -5.93 -3.78
CA GLU A 136 -15.65 -5.27 -3.66
C GLU A 136 -14.60 -6.16 -2.98
N LEU A 137 -14.97 -6.92 -1.94
CA LEU A 137 -14.01 -7.72 -1.17
C LEU A 137 -13.84 -9.15 -1.68
N MET A 138 -14.95 -9.87 -1.93
CA MET A 138 -14.91 -11.30 -2.23
C MET A 138 -14.73 -11.58 -3.71
N VAL A 139 -15.39 -10.82 -4.60
CA VAL A 139 -15.28 -11.04 -6.04
C VAL A 139 -13.89 -10.62 -6.53
N SER A 140 -13.38 -9.47 -6.06
CA SER A 140 -12.01 -9.03 -6.40
C SER A 140 -10.97 -10.07 -6.00
N LYS A 141 -11.12 -10.63 -4.79
CA LYS A 141 -10.27 -11.71 -4.29
C LYS A 141 -10.31 -12.92 -5.20
N SER A 142 -11.51 -13.45 -5.44
CA SER A 142 -11.69 -14.67 -6.25
C SER A 142 -11.08 -14.49 -7.64
N MET A 143 -11.31 -13.36 -8.30
CA MET A 143 -10.76 -13.10 -9.63
C MET A 143 -9.23 -13.05 -9.62
N LEU A 144 -8.62 -12.42 -8.62
CA LEU A 144 -7.17 -12.43 -8.48
C LEU A 144 -6.64 -13.85 -8.19
N GLU A 145 -7.28 -14.59 -7.30
CA GLU A 145 -6.91 -15.98 -6.96
C GLU A 145 -7.00 -16.91 -8.16
N ASP A 146 -8.06 -16.79 -8.97
CA ASP A 146 -8.26 -17.57 -10.19
C ASP A 146 -7.16 -17.31 -11.23
N ARG A 147 -6.71 -16.06 -11.36
CA ARG A 147 -5.65 -15.68 -12.31
C ARG A 147 -4.25 -16.04 -11.80
N LEU A 148 -4.02 -15.89 -10.50
CA LEU A 148 -2.71 -16.13 -9.88
C LEU A 148 -2.47 -17.61 -9.50
N GLY A 149 -3.53 -18.42 -9.40
CA GLY A 149 -3.45 -19.81 -8.97
C GLY A 149 -3.02 -20.01 -7.52
N GLN A 150 -3.17 -18.97 -6.69
CA GLN A 150 -2.78 -18.97 -5.26
C GLN A 150 -3.68 -18.05 -4.46
N GLN A 151 -3.69 -18.22 -3.13
CA GLN A 151 -4.50 -17.41 -2.23
C GLN A 151 -4.03 -15.95 -2.18
N VAL A 152 -4.98 -15.01 -2.22
CA VAL A 152 -4.74 -13.57 -2.05
C VAL A 152 -5.16 -13.16 -0.64
N THR A 153 -4.15 -12.95 0.21
CA THR A 153 -4.35 -12.64 1.63
C THR A 153 -4.17 -11.17 1.98
N LEU A 154 -3.70 -10.36 1.02
CA LEU A 154 -3.39 -8.94 1.18
C LEU A 154 -4.53 -8.08 0.64
N PHE A 155 -4.92 -7.05 1.40
CA PHE A 155 -5.90 -6.06 0.95
C PHE A 155 -5.52 -4.64 1.36
N ALA A 156 -5.50 -3.71 0.42
CA ALA A 156 -5.39 -2.28 0.72
C ALA A 156 -6.77 -1.63 0.63
N PHE A 157 -7.15 -0.86 1.66
CA PHE A 157 -8.40 -0.11 1.63
C PHE A 157 -8.28 1.05 0.63
N PRO A 158 -9.18 1.18 -0.37
CA PRO A 158 -9.25 2.37 -1.21
C PRO A 158 -9.30 3.65 -0.35
N TYR A 159 -8.49 4.64 -0.74
CA TYR A 159 -8.33 5.90 0.01
C TYR A 159 -7.83 5.73 1.46
N GLY A 160 -7.38 4.53 1.85
CA GLY A 160 -7.08 4.14 3.23
C GLY A 160 -8.28 4.13 4.17
N ARG A 161 -9.51 4.21 3.67
CA ARG A 161 -10.70 4.39 4.51
C ARG A 161 -11.31 3.05 4.90
N PHE A 162 -11.57 2.89 6.19
CA PHE A 162 -12.25 1.72 6.72
C PHE A 162 -13.09 2.06 7.95
N SER A 163 -14.17 1.29 8.12
CA SER A 163 -15.00 1.26 9.32
C SER A 163 -14.91 -0.11 9.98
N ARG A 164 -15.51 -0.30 11.15
CA ARG A 164 -15.58 -1.64 11.78
C ARG A 164 -16.28 -2.64 10.87
N ARG A 165 -17.38 -2.23 10.22
CA ARG A 165 -18.12 -3.03 9.23
C ARG A 165 -17.21 -3.50 8.09
N VAL A 166 -16.47 -2.58 7.47
CA VAL A 166 -15.58 -2.88 6.35
C VAL A 166 -14.44 -3.82 6.78
N TRP A 167 -13.86 -3.57 7.96
CA TRP A 167 -12.82 -4.42 8.52
C TRP A 167 -13.30 -5.85 8.76
N ASP A 168 -14.42 -6.02 9.46
CA ASP A 168 -14.96 -7.35 9.79
C ASP A 168 -15.34 -8.11 8.51
N ALA A 169 -15.87 -7.40 7.50
CA ALA A 169 -16.15 -7.98 6.19
C ALA A 169 -14.87 -8.42 5.46
N ALA A 170 -13.78 -7.64 5.52
CA ALA A 170 -12.50 -7.99 4.90
C ALA A 170 -11.89 -9.25 5.55
N LEU A 171 -11.95 -9.35 6.88
CA LEU A 171 -11.52 -10.55 7.59
C LEU A 171 -12.39 -11.76 7.22
N LYS A 172 -13.71 -11.58 7.11
CA LYS A 172 -14.64 -12.65 6.70
C LYS A 172 -14.40 -13.11 5.25
N ALA A 173 -13.96 -12.21 4.37
CA ALA A 173 -13.50 -12.55 3.02
C ALA A 173 -12.14 -13.29 3.02
N GLY A 174 -11.50 -13.45 4.19
CA GLY A 174 -10.27 -14.21 4.37
C GLY A 174 -9.00 -13.41 4.08
N TYR A 175 -9.06 -12.07 4.06
CA TYR A 175 -7.84 -11.26 4.07
C TYR A 175 -7.21 -11.30 5.46
N THR A 176 -5.90 -11.48 5.53
CA THR A 176 -5.15 -11.59 6.79
C THR A 176 -4.15 -10.46 6.99
N HIS A 177 -3.90 -9.65 5.97
CA HIS A 177 -3.06 -8.46 6.04
C HIS A 177 -3.77 -7.29 5.37
N LEU A 178 -4.04 -6.25 6.15
CA LEU A 178 -4.85 -5.12 5.74
C LEU A 178 -4.00 -3.85 5.75
N PHE A 179 -4.10 -3.03 4.71
CA PHE A 179 -3.25 -1.86 4.53
C PHE A 179 -4.09 -0.58 4.45
N THR A 180 -3.62 0.47 5.13
CA THR A 180 -4.24 1.80 5.15
C THR A 180 -3.19 2.88 4.95
N ILE A 181 -3.60 4.08 4.54
CA ILE A 181 -2.76 5.28 4.58
C ILE A 181 -3.06 6.16 5.81
N GLN A 182 -4.02 5.75 6.65
CA GLN A 182 -4.30 6.45 7.91
C GLN A 182 -3.18 6.16 8.92
N LEU A 183 -2.38 7.19 9.21
CA LEU A 183 -1.26 7.10 10.15
C LEU A 183 -1.74 7.13 11.60
N GLY A 184 -1.43 6.13 12.42
CA GLY A 184 -1.71 6.17 13.86
C GLY A 184 -1.98 4.80 14.46
N HIS A 185 -2.21 4.76 15.78
CA HIS A 185 -2.62 3.53 16.46
C HIS A 185 -4.13 3.29 16.27
N HIS A 186 -4.47 2.12 15.75
CA HIS A 186 -5.83 1.73 15.41
C HIS A 186 -6.37 0.68 16.40
N ARG A 187 -6.86 1.14 17.56
CA ARG A 187 -7.40 0.27 18.61
C ARG A 187 -8.46 -0.70 18.08
N GLY A 188 -8.21 -2.00 18.28
CA GLY A 188 -9.08 -3.10 17.87
C GLY A 188 -8.81 -3.63 16.45
N PHE A 189 -7.74 -3.15 15.79
CA PHE A 189 -7.38 -3.51 14.41
C PHE A 189 -5.88 -3.86 14.28
N GLU A 190 -5.10 -3.78 15.35
CA GLU A 190 -3.64 -3.70 15.29
C GLU A 190 -2.87 -4.93 14.80
N PRO A 191 -3.28 -6.19 15.07
CA PRO A 191 -2.43 -7.33 14.72
C PRO A 191 -2.22 -7.51 13.20
N PHE A 192 -3.12 -6.95 12.38
CA PHE A 192 -3.17 -7.18 10.93
C PHE A 192 -3.33 -5.90 10.11
N LEU A 193 -3.33 -4.71 10.73
CA LEU A 193 -3.47 -3.43 10.03
C LEU A 193 -2.14 -2.70 9.94
N TYR A 194 -1.73 -2.41 8.71
CA TYR A 194 -0.46 -1.76 8.40
C TYR A 194 -0.70 -0.35 7.84
N SER A 195 -0.25 0.67 8.58
CA SER A 195 -0.22 2.06 8.11
C SER A 195 0.94 2.28 7.14
N ARG A 196 0.64 2.94 6.03
CA ARG A 196 1.60 3.29 4.98
C ARG A 196 1.73 4.81 4.86
N LEU A 197 2.93 5.28 4.55
CA LEU A 197 3.11 6.66 4.09
C LEU A 197 2.66 6.72 2.63
N CYS A 198 1.62 7.49 2.32
CA CYS A 198 1.19 7.75 0.95
C CYS A 198 2.06 8.86 0.34
N LEU A 199 2.78 8.54 -0.72
CA LEU A 199 3.71 9.46 -1.36
C LEU A 199 2.96 10.38 -2.32
N THR A 200 3.32 11.67 -2.28
CA THR A 200 2.82 12.69 -3.20
C THR A 200 3.97 13.32 -3.99
N ASN A 201 3.66 13.97 -5.11
CA ASN A 201 4.63 14.65 -5.98
C ASN A 201 5.46 15.76 -5.30
N SER A 202 5.05 16.21 -4.11
CA SER A 202 5.78 17.16 -3.25
C SER A 202 6.78 16.51 -2.30
N MET A 203 6.80 15.19 -2.18
CA MET A 203 7.71 14.45 -1.30
C MET A 203 8.97 14.08 -2.07
N ASP A 204 9.94 14.98 -2.08
CA ASP A 204 11.23 14.80 -2.73
C ASP A 204 12.24 13.99 -1.89
N ALA A 205 13.48 13.90 -2.38
CA ALA A 205 14.57 13.21 -1.71
C ALA A 205 14.86 13.77 -0.30
N ASP A 206 14.66 15.06 -0.05
CA ASP A 206 14.90 15.66 1.25
C ASP A 206 13.80 15.25 2.23
N TYR A 207 12.54 15.24 1.80
CA TYR A 207 11.44 14.68 2.57
C TYR A 207 11.71 13.21 2.92
N MET A 208 12.07 12.40 1.92
CA MET A 208 12.34 10.97 2.12
C MET A 208 13.49 10.76 3.12
N ARG A 209 14.58 11.53 3.00
CA ARG A 209 15.72 11.44 3.94
C ARG A 209 15.31 11.75 5.37
N GLN A 210 14.45 12.75 5.57
CA GLN A 210 13.92 13.08 6.90
C GLN A 210 13.02 11.97 7.43
N HIS A 211 12.11 11.45 6.59
CA HIS A 211 11.18 10.39 6.98
C HIS A 211 11.89 9.07 7.35
N LEU A 212 12.94 8.68 6.61
CA LEU A 212 13.70 7.47 6.92
C LEU A 212 14.50 7.58 8.23
N ARG A 213 14.87 8.79 8.64
CA ARG A 213 15.56 9.05 9.92
C ARG A 213 14.59 9.02 11.10
N ASP A 214 13.45 9.69 10.95
CA ASP A 214 12.40 9.75 11.97
C ASP A 214 11.02 9.76 11.27
N PRO A 215 10.37 8.59 11.16
CA PRO A 215 9.06 8.48 10.52
C PRO A 215 7.95 9.31 11.18
N ASP A 216 8.16 9.74 12.43
CA ASP A 216 7.24 10.53 13.22
C ASP A 216 7.66 12.01 13.34
N ALA A 217 8.82 12.43 12.81
CA ALA A 217 9.34 13.81 12.93
C ALA A 217 8.38 14.84 12.34
N MET A 218 7.86 14.55 11.14
CA MET A 218 6.92 15.43 10.43
C MET A 218 5.52 15.41 11.04
N ARG A 219 5.29 14.55 12.04
CA ARG A 219 4.03 14.45 12.74
C ARG A 219 4.09 15.40 13.94
N GLY A 220 3.39 16.53 13.80
CA GLY A 220 3.35 17.60 14.80
C GLY A 220 3.02 17.09 16.21
N VAL A 221 3.35 17.88 17.25
CA VAL A 221 3.17 17.49 18.66
C VAL A 221 1.75 17.01 18.96
N ALA A 222 0.74 17.66 18.38
CA ALA A 222 -0.67 17.27 18.51
C ALA A 222 -0.96 15.86 17.95
N TRP A 223 -0.31 15.46 16.85
CA TRP A 223 -0.41 14.10 16.32
C TRP A 223 0.19 13.08 17.30
N ARG A 224 1.40 13.35 17.82
CA ARG A 224 2.08 12.45 18.77
C ARG A 224 1.26 12.25 20.05
N VAL A 225 0.70 13.34 20.59
CA VAL A 225 -0.16 13.32 21.78
C VAL A 225 -1.50 12.61 21.49
N SER A 226 -2.17 12.94 20.39
CA SER A 226 -3.48 12.33 20.06
C SER A 226 -3.38 10.85 19.70
N THR A 227 -2.30 10.41 19.04
CA THR A 227 -2.02 9.00 18.79
C THR A 227 -1.75 8.24 20.09
N ARG A 228 -0.94 8.82 20.99
CA ARG A 228 -0.68 8.23 22.33
C ARG A 228 -1.96 8.09 23.16
N LEU A 229 -2.89 9.04 23.03
CA LEU A 229 -4.17 9.05 23.75
C LEU A 229 -5.30 8.29 23.02
N GLY A 230 -5.07 7.78 21.80
CA GLY A 230 -6.09 7.11 20.99
C GLY A 230 -7.18 8.02 20.41
N LEU A 231 -6.96 9.34 20.41
CA LEU A 231 -7.91 10.37 19.99
C LEU A 231 -7.76 10.80 18.51
N TYR A 232 -6.68 10.38 17.85
CA TYR A 232 -6.35 10.77 16.48
C TYR A 232 -7.51 10.55 15.48
N ARG A 233 -8.24 9.44 15.61
CA ARG A 233 -9.34 9.09 14.70
C ARG A 233 -10.50 10.10 14.76
N GLN A 234 -10.76 10.67 15.94
CA GLN A 234 -11.80 11.71 16.09
C GLN A 234 -11.36 13.03 15.46
N LEU A 235 -10.08 13.38 15.55
CA LEU A 235 -9.51 14.58 14.93
C LEU A 235 -9.49 14.48 13.39
N MET A 236 -9.09 13.34 12.82
CA MET A 236 -9.09 13.16 11.36
C MET A 236 -10.51 13.13 10.77
N ARG A 237 -11.50 12.59 11.49
CA ARG A 237 -12.92 12.68 11.10
C ARG A 237 -13.42 14.13 11.01
N TRP A 238 -12.83 15.04 11.79
CA TRP A 238 -13.19 16.45 11.77
C TRP A 238 -12.46 17.22 10.66
N ARG A 239 -11.20 16.84 10.37
CA ARG A 239 -10.36 17.47 9.33
C ARG A 239 -10.73 17.08 7.89
N HIS A 240 -11.35 15.92 7.69
CA HIS A 240 -11.75 15.40 6.38
C HIS A 240 -13.27 15.29 6.20
N ARG A 241 -14.03 16.11 6.94
CA ARG A 241 -15.43 16.40 6.67
C ARG A 241 -15.55 17.57 5.70
#